data_AF-A0A1F7WNF7-F1
#
_entry.id   AF-A0A1F7WNF7-F1
#
_cell.length_a   1.000
_cell.length_b   1.000
_cell.length_c   1.000
_cell.angle_alpha   90.00
_cell.angle_beta   90.00
_cell.angle_gamma   90.00
#
_symmetry.space_group_name_H-M   'P 1'
#
loop_
_entity.id
_entity.type
_entity.pdbx_description
1 polymer ?
#
loop_
_entity_poly.entity_id
_entity_poly.type
_entity_poly.pdbx_seq_one_letter_code
_entity_poly.pdbx_strand_id
1 'polypeptide(L)'
;MQIVEKTGKTKDMAIEEALRELNASRDMVVIEILEEEKEGILGIFGARPAKVRVTMKDDKRKLAGDLLENILKYMNVPCSVKVENAGENQTTLLIDGENVGNVIGKRGSTLNALEYLLNVMVNKEGTDKLSVNIDASGYRESRVKSLEELSLKLAAKVKETNKSVELEPMTSQERKVIHTTLKNNNDVYTYSKGEEPYRKVVISAKNKMRGGAGQGKSGDEAPRGERSGQGGDNRNRDRKRRPSTHHGEKTGGTGGNNNNNNNNNTGSSAPRKQFQNPPTRTAINTAVENLMKSNEASRTSNPEKND
;
A
#
# COMPACT_ATOMS: atom_id res chain seq x y z
N MET A 1 -9.26 -21.74 -16.51
CA MET A 1 -8.95 -21.31 -17.89
C MET A 1 -9.70 -22.19 -18.88
N GLN A 2 -10.54 -21.58 -19.71
CA GLN A 2 -11.03 -22.25 -20.92
C GLN A 2 -10.00 -22.04 -22.03
N ILE A 3 -9.64 -23.13 -22.69
CA ILE A 3 -8.66 -23.17 -23.78
C ILE A 3 -9.34 -23.86 -24.96
N VAL A 4 -9.26 -23.24 -26.13
CA VAL A 4 -9.80 -23.79 -27.37
C VAL A 4 -8.68 -23.80 -28.41
N GLU A 5 -8.47 -24.95 -29.05
CA GLU A 5 -7.58 -25.06 -30.20
C GLU A 5 -8.42 -25.16 -31.48
N LYS A 6 -8.10 -24.34 -32.48
CA LYS A 6 -8.77 -24.37 -33.79
C LYS A 6 -7.79 -24.37 -34.94
N THR A 7 -8.23 -24.97 -36.03
CA THR A 7 -7.51 -25.03 -37.30
C THR A 7 -8.30 -24.30 -38.37
N GLY A 8 -7.65 -23.46 -39.15
CA GLY A 8 -8.27 -22.70 -40.24
C GLY A 8 -7.39 -22.68 -41.48
N LYS A 9 -7.98 -22.31 -42.62
CA LYS A 9 -7.20 -22.12 -43.86
C LYS A 9 -6.14 -21.02 -43.70
N THR A 10 -6.46 -20.00 -42.90
CA THR A 10 -5.56 -18.93 -42.48
C THR A 10 -5.62 -18.79 -40.97
N LYS A 11 -4.62 -18.13 -40.37
CA LYS A 11 -4.62 -17.81 -38.93
C LYS A 11 -5.86 -17.02 -38.51
N ASP A 12 -6.31 -16.06 -39.34
CA ASP A 12 -7.47 -15.23 -39.02
C ASP A 12 -8.76 -16.05 -38.97
N MET A 13 -8.96 -16.99 -39.89
CA MET A 13 -10.10 -17.91 -39.85
C MET A 13 -10.08 -18.80 -38.61
N ALA A 14 -8.90 -19.32 -38.25
CA ALA A 14 -8.73 -20.14 -37.05
C ALA A 14 -9.03 -19.34 -35.77
N ILE A 15 -8.61 -18.07 -35.72
CA ILE A 15 -8.89 -17.14 -34.62
C ILE A 15 -10.39 -16.84 -34.52
N GLU A 16 -11.05 -16.50 -35.63
CA GLU A 16 -12.49 -16.20 -35.62
C GLU A 16 -13.34 -17.39 -35.16
N GLU A 17 -13.01 -18.60 -35.60
CA GLU A 17 -13.71 -19.81 -35.14
C GLU A 17 -13.49 -20.07 -33.64
N ALA A 18 -12.26 -19.88 -33.16
CA ALA A 18 -11.96 -20.05 -31.73
C ALA A 18 -12.68 -19.01 -30.86
N LEU A 19 -12.75 -17.75 -31.31
CA LEU A 19 -13.48 -16.67 -30.63
C LEU A 19 -14.99 -16.92 -30.61
N ARG A 20 -15.55 -17.42 -31.72
CA ARG A 20 -16.97 -17.76 -31.82
C ARG A 20 -17.33 -18.89 -30.85
N GLU A 21 -16.47 -19.90 -30.74
CA GLU A 21 -16.67 -21.01 -29.79
C GLU A 21 -16.57 -20.55 -28.33
N LEU A 22 -15.63 -19.66 -28.03
CA LEU A 22 -15.49 -19.08 -26.70
C LEU A 22 -16.53 -17.99 -26.38
N ASN A 23 -17.35 -17.59 -27.37
CA ASN A 23 -18.25 -16.44 -27.28
C ASN A 23 -17.54 -15.19 -26.71
N ALA A 24 -16.32 -14.93 -27.18
CA ALA A 24 -15.42 -13.91 -26.65
C ALA A 24 -14.87 -13.01 -27.76
N SER A 25 -14.50 -11.78 -27.39
CA SER A 25 -13.83 -10.83 -28.27
C SER A 25 -12.30 -10.96 -28.17
N ARG A 26 -11.56 -10.45 -29.18
CA ARG A 26 -10.09 -10.58 -29.27
C ARG A 26 -9.34 -10.02 -28.05
N ASP A 27 -9.90 -9.02 -27.38
CA ASP A 27 -9.36 -8.39 -26.18
C ASP A 27 -9.50 -9.25 -24.91
N MET A 28 -10.46 -10.18 -24.89
CA MET A 28 -10.77 -11.07 -23.77
C MET A 28 -9.97 -12.38 -23.78
N VAL A 29 -9.09 -12.56 -24.75
CA VAL A 29 -8.35 -13.81 -24.96
C VAL A 29 -6.86 -13.57 -25.19
N VAL A 30 -6.06 -14.59 -24.91
CA VAL A 30 -4.67 -14.72 -25.34
C VAL A 30 -4.63 -15.68 -26.51
N ILE A 31 -4.02 -15.28 -27.62
CA ILE A 31 -3.94 -16.06 -28.86
C ILE A 31 -2.48 -16.49 -29.06
N GLU A 32 -2.26 -17.80 -29.12
CA GLU A 32 -0.99 -18.43 -29.46
C GLU A 32 -1.10 -19.10 -30.84
N ILE A 33 -0.22 -18.75 -31.78
CA ILE A 33 -0.15 -19.43 -33.08
C ILE A 33 0.73 -20.67 -32.91
N LEU A 34 0.12 -21.85 -33.00
CA LEU A 34 0.83 -23.14 -32.87
C LEU A 34 1.46 -23.56 -34.19
N GLU A 35 0.77 -23.33 -35.32
CA GLU A 35 1.26 -23.59 -36.66
C GLU A 35 0.82 -22.47 -37.61
N GLU A 36 1.76 -21.93 -38.40
CA GLU A 36 1.46 -20.99 -39.47
C GLU A 36 0.96 -21.71 -40.73
N GLU A 37 0.04 -21.09 -41.44
CA GLU A 37 -0.44 -21.57 -42.73
C GLU A 37 0.71 -21.66 -43.75
N LYS A 38 0.77 -22.79 -44.46
CA LYS A 38 1.65 -22.95 -45.63
C LYS A 38 0.81 -23.16 -46.87
N GLU A 39 0.98 -22.28 -47.84
CA GLU A 39 0.40 -22.46 -49.16
C GLU A 39 1.16 -23.57 -49.91
N GLY A 40 0.41 -24.56 -50.39
CA GLY A 40 0.96 -25.63 -51.20
C GLY A 40 1.30 -25.16 -52.62
N ILE A 41 2.29 -25.79 -53.24
CA ILE A 41 2.63 -25.51 -54.64
C ILE A 41 1.44 -25.97 -55.50
N LEU A 42 0.88 -25.05 -56.29
CA LEU A 42 -0.32 -25.25 -57.14
C LEU A 42 -1.61 -25.68 -56.40
N GLY A 43 -1.72 -25.48 -55.08
CA GLY A 43 -2.98 -25.72 -54.34
C GLY A 43 -3.31 -27.20 -54.06
N ILE A 44 -2.41 -28.13 -54.37
CA ILE A 44 -2.67 -29.58 -54.25
C ILE A 44 -1.61 -30.31 -53.41
N PHE A 45 -0.41 -29.73 -53.22
CA PHE A 45 0.69 -30.41 -52.54
C PHE A 45 1.33 -29.56 -51.44
N GLY A 46 1.32 -30.08 -50.21
CA GLY A 46 2.03 -29.49 -49.07
C GLY A 46 1.30 -28.39 -48.31
N ALA A 47 0.01 -28.16 -48.60
CA ALA A 47 -0.79 -27.19 -47.86
C ALA A 47 -0.95 -27.64 -46.40
N ARG A 48 -0.66 -26.75 -45.45
CA ARG A 48 -0.90 -26.98 -44.02
C ARG A 48 -1.83 -25.89 -43.48
N PRO A 49 -2.93 -26.26 -42.81
CA PRO A 49 -3.82 -25.28 -42.18
C PRO A 49 -3.10 -24.59 -41.02
N ALA A 50 -3.44 -23.34 -40.77
CA ALA A 50 -3.00 -22.66 -39.56
C ALA A 50 -3.66 -23.31 -38.34
N LYS A 51 -2.91 -23.43 -37.24
CA LYS A 51 -3.41 -23.91 -35.95
C LYS A 51 -3.17 -22.85 -34.89
N VAL A 52 -4.21 -22.49 -34.14
CA VAL A 52 -4.13 -21.51 -33.05
C VAL A 52 -4.69 -22.11 -31.76
N ARG A 53 -4.14 -21.68 -30.64
CA ARG A 53 -4.67 -21.90 -29.30
C ARG A 53 -5.14 -20.57 -28.75
N VAL A 54 -6.40 -20.52 -28.34
CA VAL A 54 -7.01 -19.33 -27.75
C VAL A 54 -7.38 -19.66 -26.31
N THR A 55 -6.85 -18.87 -25.39
CA THR A 55 -7.06 -19.01 -23.95
C THR A 55 -7.85 -17.80 -23.47
N MET A 56 -8.97 -18.01 -22.76
CA MET A 56 -9.67 -16.91 -22.11
C MET A 56 -8.74 -16.21 -21.12
N LYS A 57 -8.62 -14.88 -21.22
CA LYS A 57 -7.99 -14.08 -20.16
C LYS A 57 -8.83 -14.30 -18.90
N ASP A 58 -8.16 -14.55 -17.79
CA ASP A 58 -8.86 -14.54 -16.51
C ASP A 58 -9.44 -13.13 -16.30
N ASP A 59 -10.75 -13.03 -16.15
CA ASP A 59 -11.40 -11.78 -15.79
C ASP A 59 -10.98 -11.44 -14.36
N LYS A 60 -9.90 -10.66 -14.25
CA LYS A 60 -9.31 -10.22 -12.99
C LYS A 60 -10.33 -9.50 -12.10
N ARG A 61 -11.37 -8.88 -12.67
CA ARG A 61 -12.42 -8.19 -11.90
C ARG A 61 -13.34 -9.20 -11.24
N LYS A 62 -13.77 -10.21 -12.02
CA LYS A 62 -14.55 -11.33 -11.48
C LYS A 62 -13.75 -12.08 -10.42
N LEU A 63 -12.48 -12.39 -10.69
CA LEU A 63 -11.58 -12.99 -9.72
C LEU A 63 -11.48 -12.16 -8.42
N ALA A 64 -11.37 -10.83 -8.54
CA ALA A 64 -11.30 -9.94 -7.38
C ALA A 64 -12.60 -10.00 -6.53
N GLY A 65 -13.76 -10.00 -7.19
CA GLY A 65 -15.06 -10.17 -6.55
C GLY A 65 -15.15 -11.51 -5.81
N ASP A 66 -14.90 -12.61 -6.53
CA ASP A 66 -14.96 -13.97 -5.99
C ASP A 66 -13.99 -14.16 -4.81
N LEU A 67 -12.78 -13.62 -4.89
CA LEU A 67 -11.81 -13.69 -3.79
C LEU A 67 -12.30 -12.93 -2.56
N LEU A 68 -12.82 -11.71 -2.73
CA LEU A 68 -13.33 -10.92 -1.62
C LEU A 68 -14.52 -11.60 -0.96
N GLU A 69 -15.49 -12.10 -1.74
CA GLU A 69 -16.63 -12.85 -1.22
C GLU A 69 -16.19 -14.07 -0.40
N ASN A 70 -15.23 -14.84 -0.92
CA ASN A 70 -14.68 -15.98 -0.20
C ASN A 70 -14.01 -15.57 1.11
N ILE A 71 -13.21 -14.50 1.11
CA ILE A 71 -12.57 -13.98 2.34
C ILE A 71 -13.63 -13.58 3.36
N LEU A 72 -14.66 -12.82 2.95
CA LEU A 72 -15.74 -12.40 3.83
C LEU A 72 -16.51 -13.59 4.41
N LYS A 73 -16.74 -14.63 3.59
CA LYS A 73 -17.34 -15.89 4.02
C LYS A 73 -16.49 -16.60 5.08
N TYR A 74 -15.17 -16.70 4.88
CA TYR A 74 -14.27 -17.30 5.88
C TYR A 74 -14.15 -16.47 7.17
N MET A 75 -14.34 -15.15 7.07
CA MET A 75 -14.45 -14.25 8.22
C MET A 75 -15.82 -14.34 8.92
N ASN A 76 -16.74 -15.14 8.40
CA ASN A 76 -18.10 -15.30 8.90
C ASN A 76 -18.89 -13.97 8.90
N VAL A 77 -18.68 -13.16 7.86
CA VAL A 77 -19.34 -11.87 7.64
C VAL A 77 -20.24 -11.99 6.40
N PRO A 78 -21.56 -12.15 6.56
CA PRO A 78 -22.48 -12.33 5.45
C PRO A 78 -22.77 -11.00 4.74
N CYS A 79 -21.88 -10.59 3.84
CA CYS A 79 -22.05 -9.41 2.99
C CYS A 79 -22.04 -9.81 1.52
N SER A 80 -22.78 -9.07 0.70
CA SER A 80 -22.72 -9.15 -0.76
C SER A 80 -21.62 -8.23 -1.30
N VAL A 81 -20.97 -8.65 -2.38
CA VAL A 81 -19.97 -7.85 -3.09
C VAL A 81 -20.50 -7.53 -4.48
N LYS A 82 -20.55 -6.25 -4.84
CA LYS A 82 -20.85 -5.81 -6.20
C LYS A 82 -19.57 -5.31 -6.87
N VAL A 83 -19.30 -5.81 -8.06
CA VAL A 83 -18.16 -5.38 -8.88
C VAL A 83 -18.60 -4.23 -9.79
N GLU A 84 -17.97 -3.08 -9.65
CA GLU A 84 -18.20 -1.92 -10.52
C GLU A 84 -16.95 -1.62 -11.36
N ASN A 85 -17.15 -1.42 -12.66
CA ASN A 85 -16.08 -1.01 -13.56
C ASN A 85 -15.80 0.49 -13.37
N ALA A 86 -14.57 0.82 -12.96
CA ALA A 86 -14.13 2.19 -12.68
C ALA A 86 -13.20 2.77 -13.76
N GLY A 87 -12.92 2.01 -14.83
CA GLY A 87 -12.00 2.38 -15.91
C GLY A 87 -11.23 1.17 -16.45
N GLU A 88 -10.46 1.33 -17.52
CA GLU A 88 -9.81 0.23 -18.28
C GLU A 88 -9.09 -0.79 -17.37
N ASN A 89 -8.23 -0.32 -16.47
CA ASN A 89 -7.45 -1.13 -15.53
C ASN A 89 -7.80 -0.85 -14.06
N GLN A 90 -9.05 -0.44 -13.79
CA GLN A 90 -9.51 -0.13 -12.44
C GLN A 90 -10.89 -0.69 -12.17
N THR A 91 -11.08 -1.25 -10.97
CA THR A 91 -12.37 -1.76 -10.52
C THR A 91 -12.61 -1.37 -9.08
N THR A 92 -13.87 -1.13 -8.73
CA THR A 92 -14.31 -0.92 -7.36
C THR A 92 -15.18 -2.08 -6.93
N LEU A 93 -14.93 -2.60 -5.73
CA LEU A 93 -15.74 -3.61 -5.07
C LEU A 93 -16.55 -2.93 -3.98
N LEU A 94 -17.87 -2.93 -4.14
CA LEU A 94 -18.81 -2.38 -3.17
C LEU A 94 -19.30 -3.49 -2.26
N ILE A 95 -19.11 -3.30 -0.96
CA ILE A 95 -19.56 -4.24 0.07
C ILE A 95 -20.82 -3.69 0.71
N ASP A 96 -21.89 -4.48 0.67
CA ASP A 96 -23.17 -4.18 1.31
C ASP A 96 -23.66 -5.38 2.15
N GLY A 97 -24.31 -5.09 3.27
CA GLY A 97 -24.94 -6.12 4.11
C GLY A 97 -25.04 -5.77 5.59
N GLU A 98 -25.81 -6.58 6.30
CA GLU A 98 -25.90 -6.57 7.76
C GLU A 98 -24.57 -7.09 8.31
N ASN A 99 -23.83 -6.27 9.08
CA ASN A 99 -22.44 -6.51 9.57
C ASN A 99 -21.28 -5.94 8.74
N VAL A 100 -21.53 -5.01 7.80
CA VAL A 100 -20.45 -4.30 7.08
C VAL A 100 -19.44 -3.62 8.03
N GLY A 101 -19.87 -3.23 9.24
CA GLY A 101 -19.01 -2.65 10.27
C GLY A 101 -17.80 -3.52 10.67
N ASN A 102 -17.94 -4.85 10.63
CA ASN A 102 -16.83 -5.77 10.91
C ASN A 102 -15.76 -5.73 9.82
N VAL A 103 -16.18 -5.54 8.56
CA VAL A 103 -15.29 -5.42 7.39
C VAL A 103 -14.57 -4.07 7.38
N ILE A 104 -15.25 -3.01 7.81
CA ILE A 104 -14.66 -1.69 7.97
C ILE A 104 -13.54 -1.76 9.03
N GLY A 105 -13.83 -2.39 10.18
CA GLY A 105 -12.90 -2.48 11.30
C GLY A 105 -12.62 -1.11 11.94
N LYS A 106 -11.68 -1.04 12.90
CA LYS A 106 -11.38 0.22 13.58
C LYS A 106 -10.82 1.23 12.58
N ARG A 107 -11.61 2.27 12.29
CA ARG A 107 -11.24 3.38 11.41
C ARG A 107 -10.86 2.94 9.99
N GLY A 108 -11.45 1.86 9.48
CA GLY A 108 -11.19 1.40 8.11
C GLY A 108 -9.93 0.54 7.95
N SER A 109 -9.28 0.16 9.06
CA SER A 109 -8.03 -0.62 9.03
C SER A 109 -8.19 -1.98 8.36
N THR A 110 -9.29 -2.68 8.66
CA THR A 110 -9.60 -3.98 8.03
C THR A 110 -9.89 -3.80 6.54
N LEU A 111 -10.68 -2.78 6.16
CA LEU A 111 -10.98 -2.47 4.77
C LEU A 111 -9.71 -2.19 3.96
N ASN A 112 -8.81 -1.37 4.50
CA ASN A 112 -7.53 -1.06 3.87
C ASN A 112 -6.61 -2.29 3.74
N ALA A 113 -6.61 -3.16 4.75
CA ALA A 113 -5.82 -4.39 4.72
C ALA A 113 -6.35 -5.37 3.66
N LEU A 114 -7.68 -5.53 3.58
CA LEU A 114 -8.33 -6.34 2.55
C LEU A 114 -8.04 -5.82 1.15
N GLU A 115 -8.16 -4.50 0.94
CA GLU A 115 -7.84 -3.86 -0.34
C GLU A 115 -6.40 -4.13 -0.76
N TYR A 116 -5.45 -3.95 0.16
CA TYR A 116 -4.04 -4.24 -0.10
C TYR A 116 -3.82 -5.71 -0.47
N LEU A 117 -4.32 -6.64 0.34
CA LEU A 117 -4.17 -8.07 0.10
C LEU A 117 -4.77 -8.49 -1.24
N LEU A 118 -5.94 -7.97 -1.56
CA LEU A 118 -6.64 -8.30 -2.80
C LEU A 118 -5.88 -7.78 -4.03
N ASN A 119 -5.33 -6.56 -3.98
CA ASN A 119 -4.47 -6.05 -5.04
C ASN A 119 -3.23 -6.94 -5.25
N VAL A 120 -2.63 -7.44 -4.17
CA VAL A 120 -1.48 -8.35 -4.26
C VAL A 120 -1.89 -9.70 -4.86
N MET A 121 -3.03 -10.26 -4.46
CA MET A 121 -3.52 -11.55 -4.95
C MET A 121 -3.92 -11.52 -6.42
N VAL A 122 -4.70 -10.51 -6.84
CA VAL A 122 -5.22 -10.38 -8.21
C VAL A 122 -4.11 -10.06 -9.21
N ASN A 123 -3.04 -9.38 -8.76
CA ASN A 123 -1.90 -9.04 -9.59
C ASN A 123 -0.69 -9.95 -9.37
N LYS A 124 -0.87 -11.11 -8.74
CA LYS A 124 0.21 -12.08 -8.51
C LYS A 124 0.82 -12.58 -9.82
N GLU A 125 -0.02 -12.77 -10.84
CA GLU A 125 0.36 -13.38 -12.13
C GLU A 125 -0.15 -12.51 -13.31
N GLY A 126 0.58 -12.57 -14.42
CA GLY A 126 0.30 -11.79 -15.64
C GLY A 126 0.96 -10.40 -15.69
N THR A 127 1.03 -9.85 -16.91
CA THR A 127 1.58 -8.51 -17.18
C THR A 127 0.59 -7.39 -16.91
N ASP A 128 -0.70 -7.69 -17.10
CA ASP A 128 -1.76 -6.70 -17.05
C ASP A 128 -2.14 -6.45 -15.58
N LYS A 129 -1.96 -5.22 -15.12
CA LYS A 129 -2.25 -4.85 -13.73
C LYS A 129 -3.66 -4.30 -13.60
N LEU A 130 -4.42 -4.81 -12.64
CA LEU A 130 -5.73 -4.30 -12.25
C LEU A 130 -5.61 -3.59 -10.89
N SER A 131 -5.97 -2.31 -10.82
CA SER A 131 -6.14 -1.62 -9.54
C SER A 131 -7.51 -1.98 -8.96
N VAL A 132 -7.54 -2.53 -7.75
CA VAL A 132 -8.77 -2.90 -7.06
C VAL A 132 -8.99 -1.95 -5.89
N ASN A 133 -10.12 -1.25 -5.87
CA ASN A 133 -10.53 -0.43 -4.74
C ASN A 133 -11.68 -1.11 -4.01
N ILE A 134 -11.76 -0.95 -2.70
CA ILE A 134 -12.87 -1.46 -1.89
C ILE A 134 -13.55 -0.27 -1.20
N ASP A 135 -14.87 -0.22 -1.32
CA ASP A 135 -15.71 0.65 -0.51
C ASP A 135 -16.80 -0.16 0.19
N ALA A 136 -17.14 0.27 1.39
CA ALA A 136 -18.07 -0.41 2.27
C ALA A 136 -19.13 0.60 2.68
N SER A 137 -20.30 0.54 2.04
CA SER A 137 -21.45 1.43 2.27
C SER A 137 -21.08 2.93 2.39
N GLY A 138 -20.19 3.43 1.52
CA GLY A 138 -19.79 4.85 1.51
C GLY A 138 -18.83 5.27 2.63
N TYR A 139 -18.24 4.31 3.36
CA TYR A 139 -17.42 4.57 4.54
C TYR A 139 -16.30 5.58 4.29
N ARG A 140 -15.64 5.53 3.12
CA ARG A 140 -14.50 6.42 2.84
C ARG A 140 -14.91 7.90 2.88
N GLU A 141 -16.05 8.24 2.29
CA GLU A 141 -16.57 9.61 2.30
C GLU A 141 -17.00 10.04 3.71
N SER A 142 -17.77 9.20 4.41
CA SER A 142 -18.21 9.47 5.78
C SER A 142 -17.02 9.63 6.73
N ARG A 143 -15.93 8.89 6.50
CA ARG A 143 -14.71 8.95 7.30
C ARG A 143 -13.98 10.27 7.13
N VAL A 144 -13.90 10.79 5.90
CA VAL A 144 -13.34 12.12 5.64
C VAL A 144 -14.13 13.18 6.40
N LYS A 145 -15.46 13.22 6.24
CA LYS A 145 -16.35 14.16 6.94
C LYS A 145 -16.16 14.08 8.47
N SER A 146 -16.14 12.88 9.01
CA SER A 146 -15.91 12.64 10.45
C SER A 146 -14.57 13.20 10.95
N LEU A 147 -13.50 13.10 10.14
CA LEU A 147 -12.18 13.64 10.49
C LEU A 147 -12.15 15.16 10.42
N GLU A 148 -12.85 15.76 9.46
CA GLU A 148 -12.99 17.21 9.34
C GLU A 148 -13.69 17.77 10.58
N GLU A 149 -14.85 17.22 10.95
CA GLU A 149 -15.61 17.62 12.14
C GLU A 149 -14.79 17.45 13.42
N LEU A 150 -14.12 16.30 13.58
CA LEU A 150 -13.24 16.04 14.71
C LEU A 150 -12.12 17.09 14.79
N SER A 151 -11.51 17.43 13.66
CA SER A 151 -10.41 18.40 13.61
C SER A 151 -10.85 19.80 14.05
N LEU A 152 -12.02 20.26 13.61
CA LEU A 152 -12.59 21.55 13.97
C LEU A 152 -12.94 21.61 15.47
N LYS A 153 -13.56 20.55 15.98
CA LYS A 153 -13.88 20.42 17.41
C LYS A 153 -12.62 20.45 18.27
N LEU A 154 -11.58 19.73 17.88
CA LEU A 154 -10.31 19.73 18.62
C LEU A 154 -9.58 21.06 18.51
N ALA A 155 -9.65 21.75 17.36
CA ALA A 155 -9.08 23.08 17.20
C ALA A 155 -9.71 24.10 18.16
N ALA A 156 -11.05 24.09 18.29
CA ALA A 156 -11.76 24.93 19.26
C ALA A 156 -11.30 24.64 20.70
N LYS A 157 -11.22 23.36 21.08
CA LYS A 157 -10.72 22.95 22.40
C LYS A 157 -9.27 23.39 22.66
N VAL A 158 -8.39 23.27 21.66
CA VAL A 158 -6.98 23.69 21.77
C VAL A 158 -6.88 25.22 21.91
N LYS A 159 -7.71 25.96 21.17
CA LYS A 159 -7.79 27.42 21.28
C LYS A 159 -8.20 27.87 22.68
N GLU A 160 -9.24 27.26 23.24
CA GLU A 160 -9.75 27.59 24.58
C GLU A 160 -8.77 27.21 25.69
N THR A 161 -8.23 25.99 25.63
CA THR A 161 -7.43 25.43 26.73
C THR A 161 -5.94 25.77 26.63
N ASN A 162 -5.46 26.21 25.47
CA ASN A 162 -4.04 26.33 25.13
C ASN A 162 -3.22 25.05 25.35
N LYS A 163 -3.87 23.89 25.46
CA LYS A 163 -3.23 22.57 25.60
C LYS A 163 -3.27 21.86 24.26
N SER A 164 -2.10 21.42 23.79
CA SER A 164 -2.00 20.62 22.57
C SER A 164 -2.73 19.28 22.71
N VAL A 165 -3.32 18.82 21.61
CA VAL A 165 -3.99 17.51 21.54
C VAL A 165 -3.25 16.65 20.54
N GLU A 166 -2.83 15.46 20.98
CA GLU A 166 -2.30 14.41 20.11
C GLU A 166 -3.45 13.46 19.73
N LEU A 167 -3.64 13.20 18.43
CA LEU A 167 -4.64 12.26 17.95
C LEU A 167 -4.10 10.82 17.96
N GLU A 168 -4.99 9.84 17.77
CA GLU A 168 -4.56 8.47 17.52
C GLU A 168 -3.76 8.36 16.20
N PRO A 169 -2.85 7.38 16.06
CA PRO A 169 -2.16 7.09 14.81
C PRO A 169 -3.13 6.83 13.65
N MET A 170 -2.81 7.36 12.47
CA MET A 170 -3.70 7.30 11.30
C MET A 170 -2.90 7.37 10.00
N THR A 171 -3.50 6.94 8.90
CA THR A 171 -2.84 6.87 7.59
C THR A 171 -2.42 8.24 7.08
N SER A 172 -1.43 8.29 6.19
CA SER A 172 -0.99 9.55 5.57
C SER A 172 -2.14 10.35 4.91
N GLN A 173 -3.12 9.67 4.32
CA GLN A 173 -4.30 10.30 3.72
C GLN A 173 -5.19 10.94 4.79
N GLU A 174 -5.50 10.23 5.87
CA GLU A 174 -6.30 10.77 6.98
C GLU A 174 -5.59 11.97 7.65
N ARG A 175 -4.26 11.90 7.85
CA ARG A 175 -3.48 13.04 8.36
C ARG A 175 -3.58 14.24 7.43
N LYS A 176 -3.53 14.01 6.12
CA LYS A 176 -3.65 15.07 5.11
C LYS A 176 -5.01 15.75 5.16
N VAL A 177 -6.11 15.03 5.41
CA VAL A 177 -7.44 15.61 5.63
C VAL A 177 -7.35 16.64 6.77
N ILE A 178 -6.91 16.23 7.96
CA ILE A 178 -6.81 17.11 9.13
C ILE A 178 -5.90 18.32 8.87
N HIS A 179 -4.73 18.10 8.29
CA HIS A 179 -3.80 19.17 7.95
C HIS A 179 -4.42 20.18 6.99
N THR A 180 -5.21 19.71 6.02
CA THR A 180 -5.85 20.56 5.02
C THR A 180 -7.03 21.32 5.61
N THR A 181 -7.88 20.66 6.40
CA THR A 181 -9.02 21.27 7.11
C THR A 181 -8.57 22.42 8.01
N LEU A 182 -7.46 22.24 8.72
CA LEU A 182 -6.95 23.24 9.68
C LEU A 182 -5.89 24.19 9.09
N LYS A 183 -5.55 24.07 7.79
CA LYS A 183 -4.46 24.85 7.16
C LYS A 183 -4.64 26.35 7.32
N ASN A 184 -5.87 26.84 7.13
CA ASN A 184 -6.21 28.26 7.15
C ASN A 184 -6.75 28.75 8.52
N ASN A 185 -6.73 27.90 9.54
CA ASN A 185 -7.18 28.30 10.87
C ASN A 185 -6.14 29.21 11.52
N ASN A 186 -6.55 30.39 12.01
CA ASN A 186 -5.64 31.40 12.58
C ASN A 186 -5.19 31.11 14.02
N ASP A 187 -5.90 30.25 14.74
CA ASP A 187 -5.67 30.01 16.17
C ASP A 187 -4.77 28.80 16.44
N VAL A 188 -4.75 27.83 15.52
CA VAL A 188 -4.00 26.57 15.69
C VAL A 188 -3.09 26.27 14.51
N TYR A 189 -2.10 25.42 14.74
CA TYR A 189 -1.27 24.79 13.71
C TYR A 189 -1.22 23.28 13.94
N THR A 190 -0.82 22.55 12.91
CA THR A 190 -0.78 21.09 12.93
C THR A 190 0.56 20.57 12.44
N TYR A 191 1.03 19.49 13.04
CA TYR A 191 2.22 18.76 12.57
C TYR A 191 2.06 17.27 12.85
N SER A 192 2.72 16.43 12.05
CA SER A 192 2.73 14.98 12.25
C SER A 192 3.92 14.57 13.12
N LYS A 193 3.71 13.67 14.10
CA LYS A 193 4.73 13.17 15.03
C LYS A 193 4.74 11.63 15.04
N GLY A 194 5.93 11.04 15.18
CA GLY A 194 6.15 9.58 15.18
C GLY A 194 6.43 9.00 13.78
N GLU A 195 6.72 7.70 13.75
CA GLU A 195 6.98 6.91 12.53
C GLU A 195 5.81 5.99 12.20
N GLU A 196 5.64 5.66 10.92
CA GLU A 196 4.59 4.74 10.46
C GLU A 196 4.80 3.34 11.10
N PRO A 197 3.75 2.63 11.56
CA PRO A 197 2.31 2.94 11.49
C PRO A 197 1.76 3.75 12.68
N TYR A 198 2.64 4.21 13.58
CA TYR A 198 2.27 4.92 14.80
C TYR A 198 2.26 6.44 14.64
N ARG A 199 2.42 6.93 13.41
CA ARG A 199 2.47 8.35 13.09
C ARG A 199 1.10 8.99 13.26
N LYS A 200 1.05 10.13 13.94
CA LYS A 200 -0.17 10.82 14.36
C LYS A 200 -0.09 12.33 14.12
N VAL A 201 -1.24 13.00 14.08
CA VAL A 201 -1.33 14.47 14.02
C VAL A 201 -1.39 15.05 15.42
N VAL A 202 -0.65 16.14 15.63
CA VAL A 202 -0.74 16.98 16.81
C VAL A 202 -1.31 18.33 16.41
N ILE A 203 -2.33 18.78 17.14
CA ILE A 203 -2.93 20.12 17.00
C ILE A 203 -2.45 20.97 18.18
N SER A 204 -1.90 22.15 17.89
CA SER A 204 -1.31 23.04 18.91
C SER A 204 -1.71 24.50 18.68
N ALA A 205 -1.85 25.28 19.74
CA ALA A 205 -2.19 26.70 19.66
C ALA A 205 -1.02 27.51 19.08
N LYS A 206 -1.30 28.42 18.14
CA LYS A 206 -0.29 29.31 17.52
C LYS A 206 0.28 30.34 18.51
N ASN A 207 -0.47 30.71 19.54
CA ASN A 207 -0.17 31.86 20.39
C ASN A 207 1.08 31.69 21.26
N LYS A 208 1.62 30.47 21.41
CA LYS A 208 2.87 30.23 22.15
C LYS A 208 4.15 30.67 21.43
N MET A 209 4.14 30.93 20.12
CA MET A 209 5.32 31.47 19.44
C MET A 209 5.52 32.98 19.64
N ARG A 210 4.52 33.71 20.17
CA ARG A 210 4.59 35.17 20.36
C ARG A 210 4.81 35.65 21.81
N GLY A 211 4.60 34.80 22.82
CA GLY A 211 4.55 35.23 24.23
C GLY A 211 5.70 34.80 25.15
N GLY A 212 6.78 34.22 24.61
CA GLY A 212 7.83 33.57 25.42
C GLY A 212 9.21 34.25 25.45
N ALA A 213 9.38 35.44 24.85
CA ALA A 213 10.58 36.25 25.06
C ALA A 213 10.39 37.08 26.34
N GLY A 214 10.88 36.52 27.45
CA GLY A 214 10.88 37.19 28.74
C GLY A 214 11.53 38.57 28.69
N GLN A 215 10.83 39.53 29.27
CA GLN A 215 11.37 40.82 29.68
C GLN A 215 12.53 40.58 30.65
N GLY A 216 13.76 40.78 30.18
CA GLY A 216 14.92 41.11 31.00
C GLY A 216 15.14 42.61 30.93
N LYS A 217 14.58 43.37 31.89
CA LYS A 217 14.98 44.75 32.17
C LYS A 217 15.97 44.73 33.32
N SER A 218 17.23 45.03 33.01
CA SER A 218 18.29 45.56 33.87
C SER A 218 19.47 45.74 32.91
N GLY A 219 19.78 46.94 32.42
CA GLY A 219 20.06 48.12 33.22
C GLY A 219 21.52 48.02 33.65
N ASP A 220 22.43 48.41 32.75
CA ASP A 220 23.77 48.88 33.07
C ASP A 220 24.31 49.66 31.85
N GLU A 221 24.54 50.95 32.08
CA GLU A 221 25.17 51.90 31.16
C GLU A 221 26.63 51.50 30.92
N ALA A 222 27.01 51.35 29.65
CA ALA A 222 28.42 51.36 29.26
C ALA A 222 28.81 52.79 28.86
N PRO A 223 29.91 53.35 29.40
CA PRO A 223 30.30 54.73 29.12
C PRO A 223 30.84 54.89 27.71
N ARG A 224 30.52 56.04 27.11
CA ARG A 224 31.10 56.55 25.87
C ARG A 224 32.62 56.64 26.00
N GLY A 225 33.32 56.05 25.04
CA GLY A 225 34.73 56.32 24.77
C GLY A 225 34.92 56.53 23.27
N GLU A 226 35.12 57.78 22.87
CA GLU A 226 35.68 58.15 21.57
C GLU A 226 37.13 57.65 21.49
N ARG A 227 37.54 57.08 20.34
CA ARG A 227 38.83 57.40 19.73
C ARG A 227 38.95 56.90 18.29
N SER A 228 39.45 57.83 17.50
CA SER A 228 39.86 57.83 16.10
C SER A 228 41.16 57.06 15.84
N GLY A 229 41.43 56.80 14.54
CA GLY A 229 42.76 56.41 14.01
C GLY A 229 42.80 54.98 13.46
N GLN A 230 42.70 54.72 12.15
CA GLN A 230 43.65 54.98 11.04
C GLN A 230 44.73 53.90 10.89
N GLY A 231 44.68 53.21 9.74
CA GLY A 231 45.85 52.72 9.01
C GLY A 231 46.34 51.30 9.33
N GLY A 232 46.50 50.48 8.30
CA GLY A 232 47.33 49.28 8.40
C GLY A 232 47.02 48.19 7.38
N ASP A 233 47.45 48.41 6.13
CA ASP A 233 47.70 47.35 5.15
C ASP A 233 48.40 46.15 5.79
N ASN A 234 47.97 44.91 5.48
CA ASN A 234 48.98 43.95 5.06
C ASN A 234 48.47 42.91 4.07
N ARG A 235 49.28 42.78 3.02
CA ARG A 235 49.10 41.99 1.83
C ARG A 235 49.48 40.53 2.09
N ASN A 236 49.07 39.69 1.14
CA ASN A 236 49.86 38.60 0.59
C ASN A 236 49.77 37.25 1.36
N ARG A 237 49.06 36.27 0.79
CA ARG A 237 49.67 35.36 -0.20
C ARG A 237 48.66 34.32 -0.68
N ASP A 238 48.45 34.35 -1.99
CA ASP A 238 48.16 33.20 -2.83
C ASP A 238 48.99 31.96 -2.45
N ARG A 239 48.35 30.79 -2.44
CA ARG A 239 48.92 29.61 -3.10
C ARG A 239 47.86 28.60 -3.53
N LYS A 240 47.98 28.27 -4.82
CA LYS A 240 47.16 27.40 -5.67
C LYS A 240 47.13 25.93 -5.23
N ARG A 241 45.95 25.33 -5.44
CA ARG A 241 45.65 24.03 -6.10
C ARG A 241 46.82 23.04 -6.29
N ARG A 242 46.65 21.78 -5.84
CA ARG A 242 46.21 20.61 -6.66
C ARG A 242 46.21 19.27 -5.87
N PRO A 243 45.52 18.22 -6.38
CA PRO A 243 45.03 17.08 -5.62
C PRO A 243 45.89 15.80 -5.78
N SER A 244 45.65 14.79 -4.94
CA SER A 244 45.93 13.40 -5.32
C SER A 244 45.01 12.40 -4.61
N THR A 245 44.68 11.36 -5.36
CA THR A 245 43.85 10.20 -5.07
C THR A 245 44.68 9.02 -4.53
N HIS A 246 43.96 8.07 -3.91
CA HIS A 246 44.17 6.61 -3.87
C HIS A 246 44.86 5.92 -2.66
N HIS A 247 44.11 4.92 -2.16
CA HIS A 247 44.41 3.65 -1.49
C HIS A 247 45.28 3.58 -0.22
N GLY A 248 44.72 2.88 0.77
CA GLY A 248 45.43 2.34 1.94
C GLY A 248 44.47 1.65 2.90
N GLU A 249 44.58 0.33 2.97
CA GLU A 249 43.80 -0.61 3.77
C GLU A 249 43.79 -0.28 5.27
N LYS A 250 42.71 -0.62 5.98
CA LYS A 250 42.73 -0.80 7.44
C LYS A 250 42.01 -2.08 7.85
N THR A 251 42.82 -3.09 8.14
CA THR A 251 42.53 -4.23 8.98
C THR A 251 42.77 -3.87 10.46
N GLY A 252 41.99 -4.47 11.36
CA GLY A 252 42.39 -4.84 12.73
C GLY A 252 42.40 -3.79 13.86
N GLY A 253 41.87 -4.20 15.02
CA GLY A 253 41.93 -3.50 16.32
C GLY A 253 40.52 -3.27 16.87
N THR A 254 39.90 -4.17 17.64
CA THR A 254 40.24 -4.69 18.98
C THR A 254 40.44 -3.58 20.01
N GLY A 255 39.42 -3.40 20.85
CA GLY A 255 39.33 -2.51 22.01
C GLY A 255 37.85 -2.43 22.39
N GLY A 256 37.32 -3.16 23.37
CA GLY A 256 37.87 -3.33 24.70
C GLY A 256 37.58 -2.06 25.51
N ASN A 257 36.34 -1.85 25.92
CA ASN A 257 36.10 -1.04 27.11
C ASN A 257 34.88 -1.51 27.90
N ASN A 258 35.18 -1.99 29.11
CA ASN A 258 34.26 -2.23 30.18
C ASN A 258 33.55 -0.93 30.56
N ASN A 259 32.24 -0.98 30.76
CA ASN A 259 31.68 -0.23 31.87
C ASN A 259 30.56 -1.02 32.54
N ASN A 260 30.93 -1.54 33.70
CA ASN A 260 30.07 -2.06 34.73
C ASN A 260 29.16 -0.92 35.19
N ASN A 261 27.84 -1.05 35.04
CA ASN A 261 26.95 -0.32 35.93
C ASN A 261 25.79 -1.24 36.33
N ASN A 262 25.95 -1.76 37.54
CA ASN A 262 25.04 -2.63 38.23
C ASN A 262 23.96 -1.74 38.86
N ASN A 263 22.72 -1.83 38.41
CA ASN A 263 21.60 -1.28 39.17
C ASN A 263 20.40 -2.21 39.07
N ASN A 264 20.23 -3.00 40.14
CA ASN A 264 19.05 -3.81 40.38
C ASN A 264 17.87 -2.89 40.71
N ASN A 265 16.81 -2.96 39.91
CA ASN A 265 15.48 -2.60 40.40
C ASN A 265 14.46 -3.64 39.92
N THR A 266 13.84 -4.25 40.91
CA THR A 266 12.88 -5.35 40.84
C THR A 266 11.51 -4.83 40.43
N GLY A 267 10.92 -5.43 39.39
CA GLY A 267 9.55 -5.17 38.96
C GLY A 267 9.08 -6.17 37.91
N SER A 268 8.48 -7.27 38.38
CA SER A 268 7.63 -8.24 37.68
C SER A 268 7.43 -8.04 36.16
N SER A 269 8.27 -8.70 35.36
CA SER A 269 8.06 -8.85 33.91
C SER A 269 7.33 -10.19 33.64
N ALA A 270 6.10 -10.12 33.16
CA ALA A 270 5.39 -11.27 32.60
C ALA A 270 6.22 -11.94 31.49
N PRO A 271 6.16 -13.27 31.30
CA PRO A 271 6.96 -13.95 30.29
C PRO A 271 6.61 -13.40 28.91
N ARG A 272 7.62 -12.85 28.25
CA ARG A 272 7.56 -12.37 26.86
C ARG A 272 7.16 -13.57 26.00
N LYS A 273 5.90 -13.61 25.53
CA LYS A 273 5.45 -14.63 24.56
C LYS A 273 6.45 -14.61 23.41
N GLN A 274 7.19 -15.71 23.24
CA GLN A 274 7.97 -15.95 22.04
C GLN A 274 6.96 -15.95 20.89
N PHE A 275 6.94 -14.88 20.10
CA PHE A 275 6.28 -14.92 18.81
C PHE A 275 6.98 -16.00 18.01
N GLN A 276 6.25 -17.06 17.67
CA GLN A 276 6.74 -18.06 16.74
C GLN A 276 7.16 -17.33 15.47
N ASN A 277 8.36 -17.65 14.97
CA ASN A 277 8.82 -17.10 13.70
C ASN A 277 7.75 -17.35 12.63
N PRO A 278 7.51 -16.38 11.72
CA PRO A 278 6.53 -16.59 10.66
C PRO A 278 6.88 -17.86 9.87
N PRO A 279 5.87 -18.64 9.45
CA PRO A 279 6.09 -19.90 8.76
C PRO A 279 6.97 -19.66 7.52
N THR A 280 7.93 -20.54 7.31
CA THR A 280 8.81 -20.47 6.15
C THR A 280 8.00 -20.59 4.86
N ARG A 281 8.52 -20.00 3.77
CA ARG A 281 7.88 -20.05 2.44
C ARG A 281 7.53 -21.48 2.01
N THR A 282 8.34 -22.45 2.40
CA THR A 282 8.08 -23.89 2.20
C THR A 282 6.85 -24.35 2.96
N ALA A 283 6.70 -23.99 4.24
CA ALA A 283 5.54 -24.38 5.05
C ALA A 283 4.23 -23.78 4.52
N ILE A 284 4.28 -22.54 3.99
CA ILE A 284 3.11 -21.89 3.35
C ILE A 284 2.73 -22.63 2.07
N ASN A 285 3.69 -22.95 1.20
CA ASN A 285 3.41 -23.67 -0.05
C ASN A 285 2.85 -25.08 0.20
N THR A 286 3.41 -25.82 1.17
CA THR A 286 2.91 -27.14 1.55
C THR A 286 1.48 -27.07 2.13
N ALA A 287 1.16 -26.03 2.91
CA ALA A 287 -0.19 -25.83 3.41
C ALA A 287 -1.20 -25.54 2.28
N VAL A 288 -0.81 -24.73 1.28
CA VAL A 288 -1.65 -24.43 0.11
C VAL A 288 -1.87 -25.68 -0.76
N GLU A 289 -0.83 -26.48 -1.00
CA GLU A 289 -0.96 -27.74 -1.76
C GLU A 289 -1.88 -28.75 -1.05
N ASN A 290 -1.77 -28.87 0.27
CA ASN A 290 -2.64 -29.75 1.04
C ASN A 290 -4.10 -29.26 1.02
N LEU A 291 -4.33 -27.95 1.03
CA LEU A 291 -5.67 -27.38 0.91
C LEU A 291 -6.28 -27.68 -0.47
N MET A 292 -5.50 -27.52 -1.54
CA MET A 292 -5.92 -27.82 -2.92
C MET A 292 -6.31 -29.30 -3.08
N LYS A 293 -5.48 -30.22 -2.58
CA LYS A 293 -5.75 -31.67 -2.62
C LYS A 293 -7.01 -32.06 -1.83
N SER A 294 -7.26 -31.41 -0.69
CA SER A 294 -8.46 -31.68 0.11
C SER A 294 -9.76 -31.21 -0.56
N ASN A 295 -9.69 -30.13 -1.34
CA ASN A 295 -10.83 -29.63 -2.11
C ASN A 295 -11.14 -30.49 -3.35
N GLU A 296 -10.14 -31.09 -3.97
CA GLU A 296 -10.33 -32.04 -5.07
C GLU A 296 -10.98 -33.35 -4.58
N ALA A 297 -10.54 -33.89 -3.44
CA ALA A 297 -11.13 -35.10 -2.84
C ALA A 297 -12.60 -34.91 -2.39
N SER A 298 -12.97 -33.68 -2.03
CA SER A 298 -14.35 -33.32 -1.67
C SER A 298 -15.27 -33.19 -2.88
N ARG A 299 -14.72 -32.98 -4.09
CA ARG A 299 -15.49 -32.92 -5.35
C ARG A 299 -15.71 -34.28 -5.99
N THR A 300 -14.87 -35.27 -5.69
CA THR A 300 -14.96 -36.61 -6.29
C THR A 300 -15.80 -37.60 -5.46
N SER A 301 -16.35 -37.19 -4.32
CA SER A 301 -17.06 -38.08 -3.39
C SER A 301 -18.59 -37.91 -3.34
N ASN A 302 -19.20 -37.18 -4.28
CA ASN A 302 -20.67 -37.08 -4.36
C ASN A 302 -21.21 -37.44 -5.76
N PRO A 303 -21.40 -38.74 -6.07
CA PRO A 303 -22.37 -39.14 -7.07
C PRO A 303 -23.77 -39.20 -6.41
N GLU A 304 -24.80 -38.85 -7.18
CA GLU A 304 -26.24 -38.95 -6.86
C GLU A 304 -26.90 -37.73 -6.17
N LYS A 305 -27.62 -36.95 -6.97
CA LYS A 305 -29.09 -37.06 -7.08
C LYS A 305 -29.58 -36.15 -8.22
N ASN A 306 -29.74 -36.74 -9.40
CA ASN A 306 -30.68 -36.27 -10.40
C ASN A 306 -31.88 -37.23 -10.32
N ASP A 307 -33.00 -36.73 -9.81
CA ASP A 307 -34.36 -37.11 -10.17
C ASP A 307 -35.15 -35.80 -10.33
#